data_AF-F3FDZ6-F1
#
_entry.id   AF-F3FDZ6-F1
#
_cell.length_a   1.000
_cell.length_b   1.000
_cell.length_c   1.000
_cell.angle_alpha   90.00
_cell.angle_beta   90.00
_cell.angle_gamma   90.00
#
_symmetry.space_group_name_H-M   'P 1'
#
loop_
_entity.id
_entity.type
_entity.pdbx_description
1 polymer ?
#
loop_
_entity_poly.entity_id
_entity_poly.type
_entity_poly.pdbx_seq_one_letter_code
_entity_poly.pdbx_strand_id
1 'polypeptide(L)'
;MLYRRFEKLIDIFKDAPTAAPPNTVFAFYLYYLRQVWPTFTALLVVGLIGALIEVSLFSYLSRIIDLAQTTPPENFFSIHASELIWMVVVALLLRPIFVGLHDLLVHQTISPGMTNLIRWQNHSYVLKQSVNFFQNDFAGRIAQRIMQTGNSLRDSAVQSVDALWHVLIYAISAMVLFAEADWRLMIPLGTWIAAFILSLMYFVPRVKQRSVDSSDARSRLMGRIVDGYTNITTLKLF
;
A
#
# COMPACT_ATOMS: atom_id res chain seq x y z
N MET A 1 -8.51 -14.58 20.13
CA MET A 1 -9.80 -14.65 19.41
C MET A 1 -9.99 -13.54 18.38
N LEU A 2 -9.52 -12.30 18.60
CA LEU A 2 -9.58 -11.22 17.59
C LEU A 2 -8.79 -11.55 16.31
N TYR A 3 -7.53 -11.97 16.44
CA TYR A 3 -6.65 -12.32 15.31
C TYR A 3 -7.23 -13.39 14.36
N ARG A 4 -7.96 -14.38 14.90
CA ARG A 4 -8.57 -15.47 14.12
C ARG A 4 -9.79 -15.04 13.30
N ARG A 5 -10.47 -13.94 13.68
CA ARG A 5 -11.54 -13.31 12.88
C ARG A 5 -10.95 -12.51 11.72
N PHE A 6 -9.82 -11.84 11.94
CA PHE A 6 -9.06 -11.16 10.88
C PHE A 6 -8.42 -12.15 9.89
N GLU A 7 -7.91 -13.29 10.36
CA GLU A 7 -7.41 -14.36 9.48
C GLU A 7 -8.51 -15.02 8.63
N LYS A 8 -9.75 -15.12 9.13
CA LYS A 8 -10.88 -15.70 8.38
C LYS A 8 -11.44 -14.80 7.28
N LEU A 9 -11.06 -13.53 7.22
CA LEU A 9 -11.51 -12.61 6.17
C LEU A 9 -10.87 -12.92 4.81
N ILE A 10 -9.71 -13.58 4.80
CA ILE A 10 -9.03 -14.00 3.58
C ILE A 10 -8.88 -15.52 3.64
N ASP A 11 -9.66 -16.23 2.83
CA ASP A 11 -9.54 -17.67 2.73
C ASP A 11 -8.26 -18.03 1.95
N ILE A 12 -7.21 -18.38 2.71
CA ILE A 12 -5.87 -18.69 2.21
C ILE A 12 -5.92 -19.89 1.24
N PHE A 13 -6.88 -20.81 1.42
CA PHE A 13 -6.99 -22.04 0.64
C PHE A 13 -8.06 -21.97 -0.44
N LYS A 14 -8.58 -20.78 -0.75
CA LYS A 14 -9.60 -20.62 -1.77
C LYS A 14 -9.06 -21.05 -3.15
N ASP A 15 -9.75 -22.01 -3.76
CA ASP A 15 -9.45 -22.46 -5.12
C ASP A 15 -9.50 -21.27 -6.08
N ALA A 16 -8.53 -21.24 -7.00
CA ALA A 16 -8.42 -20.17 -7.99
C ALA A 16 -9.72 -20.10 -8.83
N PRO A 17 -10.42 -18.94 -8.88
CA PRO A 17 -11.67 -18.82 -9.61
C PRO A 17 -11.57 -19.12 -11.12
N THR A 18 -10.37 -19.07 -11.71
CA THR A 18 -10.14 -19.36 -13.13
C THR A 18 -8.95 -20.30 -13.33
N ALA A 19 -9.03 -21.17 -14.35
CA ALA A 19 -8.01 -22.17 -14.67
C ALA A 19 -6.64 -21.59 -15.08
N ALA A 20 -6.56 -20.31 -15.47
CA ALA A 20 -5.31 -19.63 -15.78
C ALA A 20 -5.32 -18.18 -15.23
N PRO A 21 -4.21 -17.71 -14.64
CA PRO A 21 -4.07 -16.30 -14.27
C PRO A 21 -4.07 -15.41 -15.53
N PRO A 22 -4.70 -14.24 -15.50
CA PRO A 22 -4.82 -13.38 -16.68
C PRO A 22 -3.47 -12.80 -17.12
N ASN A 23 -3.24 -12.74 -18.44
CA ASN A 23 -1.96 -12.37 -19.07
C ASN A 23 -1.59 -10.87 -19.01
N THR A 24 -2.41 -10.02 -18.39
CA THR A 24 -2.13 -8.58 -18.28
C THR A 24 -1.94 -8.20 -16.82
N VAL A 25 -0.93 -7.36 -16.55
CA VAL A 25 -0.60 -6.92 -15.19
C VAL A 25 -1.81 -6.34 -14.48
N PHE A 26 -2.59 -5.47 -15.15
CA PHE A 26 -3.76 -4.84 -14.54
C PHE A 26 -4.88 -5.84 -14.21
N ALA A 27 -5.19 -6.77 -15.13
CA ALA A 27 -6.19 -7.81 -14.86
C ALA A 27 -5.72 -8.77 -13.76
N PHE A 28 -4.41 -9.00 -13.62
CA PHE A 28 -3.82 -9.78 -12.55
C PHE A 28 -4.01 -9.09 -11.19
N TYR A 29 -3.73 -7.79 -11.10
CA TYR A 29 -4.05 -7.00 -9.91
C TYR A 29 -5.54 -7.10 -9.57
N LEU A 30 -6.43 -6.83 -10.53
CA LEU A 30 -7.87 -6.83 -10.30
C LEU A 30 -8.41 -8.22 -9.88
N TYR A 31 -7.85 -9.29 -10.44
CA TYR A 31 -8.21 -10.67 -10.09
C TYR A 31 -7.93 -11.01 -8.62
N TYR A 32 -6.78 -10.58 -8.09
CA TYR A 32 -6.44 -10.79 -6.67
C TYR A 32 -7.10 -9.76 -5.75
N LEU A 33 -7.16 -8.48 -6.15
CA LEU A 33 -7.82 -7.42 -5.38
C LEU A 33 -9.32 -7.72 -5.17
N ARG A 34 -10.01 -8.27 -6.17
CA ARG A 34 -11.42 -8.65 -6.05
C ARG A 34 -11.66 -9.74 -5.01
N GLN A 35 -10.69 -10.64 -4.79
CA GLN A 35 -10.80 -11.70 -3.78
C GLN A 35 -10.60 -11.16 -2.35
N VAL A 36 -9.87 -10.04 -2.20
CA VAL A 36 -9.50 -9.43 -0.91
C VAL A 36 -10.21 -8.08 -0.68
N TRP A 37 -11.23 -7.77 -1.49
CA TRP A 37 -11.93 -6.48 -1.49
C TRP A 37 -12.49 -6.05 -0.12
N PRO A 38 -13.00 -6.94 0.77
CA PRO A 38 -13.55 -6.51 2.06
C PRO A 38 -12.46 -5.96 2.97
N THR A 39 -11.28 -6.57 2.95
CA THR A 39 -10.14 -6.15 3.78
C THR A 39 -9.54 -4.84 3.28
N PHE A 40 -9.46 -4.64 1.96
CA PHE A 40 -9.07 -3.35 1.39
C PHE A 40 -10.11 -2.25 1.67
N THR A 41 -11.40 -2.58 1.67
CA THR A 41 -12.45 -1.62 2.05
C THR A 41 -12.33 -1.22 3.52
N ALA A 42 -12.09 -2.19 4.42
CA ALA A 42 -11.84 -1.92 5.83
C ALA A 42 -10.58 -1.03 6.02
N LEU A 43 -9.52 -1.31 5.26
CA LEU A 43 -8.30 -0.48 5.25
C LEU A 43 -8.62 0.97 4.85
N LEU A 44 -9.37 1.17 3.76
CA LEU A 44 -9.77 2.50 3.30
C LEU A 44 -10.64 3.23 4.34
N VAL A 45 -11.58 2.53 4.98
CA VAL A 45 -12.44 3.14 6.01
C VAL A 45 -11.62 3.54 7.25
N VAL A 46 -10.74 2.66 7.74
CA VAL A 46 -9.86 2.98 8.89
C VAL A 46 -8.90 4.11 8.54
N GLY A 47 -8.33 4.08 7.33
CA GLY A 47 -7.50 5.15 6.79
C GLY A 47 -8.26 6.48 6.67
N LEU A 48 -9.53 6.46 6.25
CA LEU A 48 -10.39 7.65 6.19
C LEU A 48 -10.59 8.27 7.58
N ILE A 49 -10.88 7.44 8.59
CA ILE A 49 -11.09 7.92 9.95
C ILE A 49 -9.79 8.49 10.52
N GLY A 50 -8.66 7.81 10.31
CA GLY A 50 -7.34 8.31 10.71
C GLY A 50 -7.04 9.67 10.08
N ALA A 51 -7.34 9.82 8.79
CA ALA A 51 -7.20 11.08 8.07
C ALA A 51 -8.10 12.19 8.62
N LEU A 52 -9.37 11.93 8.86
CA LEU A 52 -10.30 12.89 9.45
C LEU A 52 -9.82 13.36 10.83
N ILE A 53 -9.23 12.45 11.63
CA ILE A 53 -8.59 12.81 12.89
C ILE A 53 -7.42 13.78 12.62
N GLU A 54 -6.51 13.49 11.68
CA GLU A 54 -5.40 14.41 11.37
C GLU A 54 -5.89 15.79 10.89
N VAL A 55 -6.91 15.85 10.04
CA VAL A 55 -7.53 17.12 9.61
C VAL A 55 -8.09 17.89 10.80
N SER A 56 -8.79 17.20 11.70
CA SER A 56 -9.33 17.83 12.90
C SER A 56 -8.23 18.43 13.79
N LEU A 57 -7.05 17.81 13.85
CA LEU A 57 -5.90 18.33 14.61
C LEU A 57 -5.37 19.64 14.05
N PHE A 58 -5.34 19.81 12.72
CA PHE A 58 -4.98 21.09 12.12
C PHE A 58 -5.98 22.19 12.48
N SER A 59 -7.28 21.87 12.45
CA SER A 59 -8.33 22.80 12.88
C SER A 59 -8.23 23.14 14.37
N TYR A 60 -7.89 22.17 15.23
CA TYR A 60 -7.67 22.40 16.65
C TYR A 60 -6.49 23.34 16.90
N LEU A 61 -5.43 23.26 16.10
CA LEU A 61 -4.31 24.19 16.21
C LEU A 61 -4.76 25.63 15.93
N SER A 62 -5.51 25.85 14.84
CA SER A 62 -6.08 27.17 14.52
C SER A 62 -6.97 27.67 15.66
N ARG A 63 -7.86 26.81 16.17
CA ARG A 63 -8.77 27.11 17.28
C ARG A 63 -8.02 27.49 18.56
N ILE A 64 -6.96 26.77 18.90
CA ILE A 64 -6.13 27.06 20.07
C ILE A 64 -5.44 28.42 19.93
N ILE A 65 -4.94 28.75 18.73
CA ILE A 65 -4.33 30.05 18.43
C ILE A 65 -5.38 31.17 18.61
N ASP A 66 -6.57 31.00 18.06
CA ASP A 66 -7.66 31.99 18.19
C ASP A 66 -8.05 32.22 19.65
N LEU A 67 -8.28 31.13 20.41
CA LEU A 67 -8.63 31.18 21.82
C LEU A 67 -7.54 31.89 22.64
N ALA A 68 -6.26 31.66 22.33
CA ALA A 68 -5.14 32.28 23.01
C ALA A 68 -5.02 33.79 22.73
N GLN A 69 -5.54 34.26 21.59
CA GLN A 69 -5.55 35.68 21.23
C GLN A 69 -6.76 36.43 21.82
N THR A 70 -7.91 35.78 22.03
CA THR A 70 -9.16 36.45 22.45
C THR A 70 -9.41 36.50 23.96
N THR A 71 -8.80 35.63 24.76
CA THR A 71 -9.20 35.45 26.19
C THR A 71 -8.07 35.83 27.16
N PRO A 72 -8.34 36.62 28.22
CA PRO A 72 -7.37 36.92 29.27
C PRO A 72 -6.86 35.64 29.97
N PRO A 73 -5.56 35.55 30.33
CA PRO A 73 -4.93 34.34 30.86
C PRO A 73 -5.61 33.74 32.10
N GLU A 74 -6.25 34.58 32.92
CA GLU A 74 -6.78 34.19 34.23
C GLU A 74 -8.01 33.26 34.16
N ASN A 75 -8.81 33.32 33.08
CA ASN A 75 -10.03 32.50 32.93
C ASN A 75 -9.96 31.46 31.79
N PHE A 76 -8.84 31.41 31.05
CA PHE A 76 -8.68 30.56 29.86
C PHE A 76 -8.94 29.08 30.14
N PHE A 77 -8.29 28.52 31.16
CA PHE A 77 -8.43 27.12 31.53
C PHE A 77 -9.77 26.80 32.19
N SER A 78 -10.35 27.74 32.94
CA SER A 78 -11.65 27.52 33.60
C SER A 78 -12.80 27.36 32.59
N ILE A 79 -12.77 28.17 31.51
CA ILE A 79 -13.84 28.22 30.51
C ILE A 79 -13.64 27.16 29.41
N HIS A 80 -12.40 26.91 28.97
CA HIS A 80 -12.11 26.04 27.82
C HIS A 80 -11.48 24.68 28.17
N ALA A 81 -11.39 24.30 29.45
CA ALA A 81 -10.81 23.01 29.85
C ALA A 81 -11.46 21.80 29.18
N SER A 82 -12.80 21.79 29.01
CA SER A 82 -13.50 20.65 28.39
C SER A 82 -13.14 20.49 26.90
N GLU A 83 -13.08 21.59 26.15
CA GLU A 83 -12.70 21.60 24.73
C GLU A 83 -11.23 21.17 24.57
N LEU A 84 -10.32 21.70 25.40
CA LEU A 84 -8.90 21.33 25.39
C LEU A 84 -8.66 19.87 25.79
N ILE A 85 -9.36 19.35 26.80
CA ILE A 85 -9.26 17.93 27.21
C ILE A 85 -9.74 17.03 26.07
N TRP A 86 -10.83 17.41 25.38
CA TRP A 86 -11.31 16.64 24.22
C TRP A 86 -10.29 16.62 23.08
N MET A 87 -9.66 17.76 22.77
CA MET A 87 -8.58 17.84 21.77
C MET A 87 -7.42 16.91 22.13
N VAL A 88 -7.00 16.89 23.41
CA VAL A 88 -5.94 15.98 23.90
C VAL A 88 -6.35 14.52 23.80
N VAL A 89 -7.60 14.17 24.18
CA VAL A 89 -8.13 12.80 24.06
C VAL A 89 -8.13 12.34 22.59
N VAL A 90 -8.58 13.19 21.68
CA VAL A 90 -8.60 12.86 20.24
C VAL A 90 -7.16 12.68 19.71
N ALA A 91 -6.26 13.59 20.08
CA ALA A 91 -4.86 13.55 19.62
C ALA A 91 -4.05 12.38 20.21
N LEU A 92 -4.28 12.04 21.48
CA LEU A 92 -3.43 11.11 22.24
C LEU A 92 -4.03 9.71 22.38
N LEU A 93 -5.35 9.55 22.22
CA LEU A 93 -6.01 8.23 22.24
C LEU A 93 -6.54 7.85 20.86
N LEU A 94 -7.42 8.65 20.25
CA LEU A 94 -8.03 8.25 18.97
C LEU A 94 -6.97 8.09 17.87
N ARG A 95 -6.06 9.06 17.72
CA ARG A 95 -5.02 9.00 16.68
C ARG A 95 -4.20 7.70 16.74
N PRO A 96 -3.53 7.33 17.84
CA PRO A 96 -2.74 6.10 17.87
C PRO A 96 -3.61 4.84 17.74
N ILE A 97 -4.87 4.85 18.19
CA ILE A 97 -5.78 3.71 17.99
C ILE A 97 -6.04 3.48 16.49
N PHE A 98 -6.38 4.53 15.73
CA PHE A 98 -6.68 4.38 14.31
C PHE A 98 -5.43 4.13 13.46
N VAL A 99 -4.31 4.78 13.78
CA VAL A 99 -3.02 4.47 13.15
C VAL A 99 -2.60 3.02 13.45
N GLY A 100 -2.73 2.58 14.70
CA GLY A 100 -2.45 1.20 15.10
C GLY A 100 -3.38 0.18 14.43
N LEU A 101 -4.68 0.49 14.30
CA LEU A 101 -5.62 -0.36 13.57
C LEU A 101 -5.28 -0.46 12.09
N HIS A 102 -4.90 0.66 11.47
CA HIS A 102 -4.43 0.68 10.09
C HIS A 102 -3.20 -0.21 9.91
N ASP A 103 -2.18 -0.04 10.76
CA ASP A 103 -0.96 -0.84 10.71
C ASP A 103 -1.20 -2.32 10.99
N LEU A 104 -2.10 -2.66 11.92
CA LEU A 104 -2.52 -4.03 12.18
C LEU A 104 -3.24 -4.64 10.97
N LEU A 105 -4.13 -3.90 10.30
CA LEU A 105 -4.78 -4.38 9.08
C LEU A 105 -3.75 -4.65 7.98
N VAL A 106 -2.81 -3.74 7.76
CA VAL A 106 -1.78 -3.87 6.72
C VAL A 106 -0.83 -5.03 7.00
N HIS A 107 -0.24 -5.06 8.20
CA HIS A 107 0.87 -5.96 8.53
C HIS A 107 0.38 -7.31 9.05
N GLN A 108 -0.71 -7.35 9.81
CA GLN A 108 -1.18 -8.59 10.43
C GLN A 108 -2.25 -9.31 9.60
N THR A 109 -3.04 -8.58 8.79
CA THR A 109 -4.15 -9.18 8.04
C THR A 109 -3.82 -9.31 6.56
N ILE A 110 -3.54 -8.18 5.90
CA ILE A 110 -3.35 -8.14 4.45
C ILE A 110 -2.02 -8.79 4.06
N SER A 111 -0.93 -8.48 4.77
CA SER A 111 0.40 -9.02 4.47
C SER A 111 0.44 -10.55 4.44
N PRO A 112 0.12 -11.27 5.54
CA PRO A 112 0.19 -12.72 5.53
C PRO A 112 -0.94 -13.34 4.70
N GLY A 113 -2.17 -12.80 4.77
CA GLY A 113 -3.33 -13.38 4.12
C GLY A 113 -3.23 -13.34 2.59
N MET A 114 -2.94 -12.18 2.01
CA MET A 114 -2.83 -12.02 0.56
C MET A 114 -1.60 -12.76 0.01
N THR A 115 -0.47 -12.69 0.72
CA THR A 115 0.76 -13.39 0.31
C THR A 115 0.56 -14.90 0.26
N ASN A 116 -0.03 -15.49 1.30
CA ASN A 116 -0.23 -16.94 1.36
C ASN A 116 -1.27 -17.41 0.35
N LEU A 117 -2.34 -16.65 0.12
CA LEU A 117 -3.34 -16.94 -0.92
C LEU A 117 -2.71 -16.96 -2.32
N ILE A 118 -1.90 -15.95 -2.66
CA ILE A 118 -1.23 -15.89 -3.97
C ILE A 118 -0.22 -17.03 -4.11
N ARG A 119 0.54 -17.34 -3.06
CA ARG A 119 1.49 -18.47 -3.05
C ARG A 119 0.78 -19.81 -3.27
N TRP A 120 -0.34 -20.03 -2.57
CA TRP A 120 -1.13 -21.25 -2.71
C TRP A 120 -1.68 -21.40 -4.13
N GLN A 121 -2.33 -20.37 -4.66
CA GLN A 121 -2.89 -20.41 -6.02
C GLN A 121 -1.82 -20.61 -7.10
N ASN A 122 -0.66 -19.95 -6.97
CA ASN A 122 0.46 -20.15 -7.89
C ASN A 122 1.04 -21.56 -7.79
N HIS A 123 1.20 -22.10 -6.58
CA HIS A 123 1.66 -23.46 -6.37
C HIS A 123 0.71 -24.49 -6.99
N SER A 124 -0.60 -24.38 -6.72
CA SER A 124 -1.63 -25.26 -7.29
C SER A 124 -1.71 -25.15 -8.81
N TYR A 125 -1.45 -23.98 -9.40
CA TYR A 125 -1.40 -23.80 -10.84
C TYR A 125 -0.16 -24.47 -11.46
N VAL A 126 1.02 -24.29 -10.86
CA VAL A 126 2.26 -24.87 -11.35
C VAL A 126 2.23 -26.40 -11.31
N LEU A 127 1.63 -27.00 -10.27
CA LEU A 127 1.46 -28.46 -10.18
C LEU A 127 0.64 -29.07 -11.33
N LYS A 128 -0.21 -28.29 -12.00
CA LYS A 128 -1.03 -28.74 -13.14
C LYS A 128 -0.32 -28.59 -14.49
N GLN A 129 0.92 -28.09 -14.51
CA GLN A 129 1.69 -27.89 -15.74
C GLN A 129 2.32 -29.20 -16.25
N SER A 130 2.63 -29.21 -17.55
CA SER A 130 3.24 -30.37 -18.20
C SER A 130 4.66 -30.66 -17.71
N VAL A 131 5.10 -31.92 -17.80
CA VAL A 131 6.48 -32.31 -17.49
C VAL A 131 7.51 -31.55 -18.34
N ASN A 132 7.16 -31.22 -19.58
CA ASN A 132 8.01 -30.43 -20.50
C ASN A 132 8.26 -29.01 -19.97
N PHE A 133 7.30 -28.40 -19.25
CA PHE A 133 7.51 -27.11 -18.58
C PHE A 133 8.59 -27.20 -17.50
N PHE A 134 8.58 -28.27 -16.69
CA PHE A 134 9.57 -28.50 -15.64
C PHE A 134 10.96 -28.90 -16.18
N GLN A 135 11.02 -29.46 -17.38
CA GLN A 135 12.29 -29.77 -18.05
C GLN A 135 12.94 -28.54 -18.69
N ASN A 136 12.13 -27.59 -19.19
CA ASN A 136 12.62 -26.39 -19.86
C ASN A 136 12.95 -25.22 -18.91
N ASP A 137 12.37 -25.17 -17.71
CA ASP A 137 12.64 -24.10 -16.74
C ASP A 137 13.12 -24.69 -15.41
N PHE A 138 14.25 -24.17 -14.90
CA PHE A 138 14.87 -24.70 -13.68
C PHE A 138 13.94 -24.55 -12.48
N ALA A 139 13.82 -25.63 -11.69
CA ALA A 139 12.99 -25.67 -10.48
C ALA A 139 13.25 -24.51 -9.51
N GLY A 140 14.51 -24.05 -9.40
CA GLY A 140 14.88 -22.89 -8.57
C GLY A 140 14.28 -21.57 -9.06
N ARG A 141 14.18 -21.37 -10.38
CA ARG A 141 13.56 -20.17 -10.98
C ARG A 141 12.05 -20.15 -10.75
N ILE A 142 11.42 -21.33 -10.90
CA ILE A 142 9.99 -21.52 -10.63
C ILE A 142 9.69 -21.24 -9.15
N ALA A 143 10.47 -21.82 -8.23
CA ALA A 143 10.31 -21.60 -6.80
C ALA A 143 10.47 -20.11 -6.41
N GLN A 144 11.48 -19.42 -6.96
CA GLN A 144 11.67 -17.99 -6.74
C GLN A 144 10.48 -17.16 -7.21
N ARG A 145 9.94 -17.44 -8.41
CA ARG A 145 8.74 -16.74 -8.91
C ARG A 145 7.54 -16.95 -7.99
N ILE A 146 7.27 -18.19 -7.57
CA ILE A 146 6.16 -18.48 -6.65
C ILE A 146 6.31 -17.73 -5.32
N MET A 147 7.53 -17.68 -4.76
CA MET A 147 7.77 -17.03 -3.47
C MET A 147 7.72 -15.50 -3.53
N GLN A 148 8.28 -14.89 -4.59
CA GLN A 148 8.43 -13.43 -4.69
C GLN A 148 7.21 -12.74 -5.30
N THR A 149 6.53 -13.35 -6.28
CA THR A 149 5.39 -12.71 -6.97
C THR A 149 4.28 -12.33 -6.00
N GLY A 150 3.98 -13.17 -5.01
CA GLY A 150 2.97 -12.87 -3.98
C GLY A 150 3.33 -11.65 -3.14
N ASN A 151 4.57 -11.58 -2.66
CA ASN A 151 5.07 -10.46 -1.86
C ASN A 151 5.05 -9.16 -2.68
N SER A 152 5.65 -9.17 -3.87
CA SER A 152 5.76 -7.96 -4.70
C SER A 152 4.40 -7.42 -5.14
N LEU A 153 3.43 -8.29 -5.45
CA LEU A 153 2.08 -7.87 -5.79
C LEU A 153 1.38 -7.21 -4.60
N ARG A 154 1.46 -7.84 -3.42
CA ARG A 154 0.87 -7.31 -2.18
C ARG A 154 1.50 -5.99 -1.79
N ASP A 155 2.83 -5.91 -1.77
CA ASP A 155 3.55 -4.70 -1.37
C ASP A 155 3.21 -3.55 -2.31
N SER A 156 3.20 -3.80 -3.62
CA SER A 156 2.83 -2.79 -4.61
C SER A 156 1.37 -2.33 -4.46
N ALA A 157 0.44 -3.26 -4.23
CA ALA A 157 -0.98 -2.92 -4.07
C ALA A 157 -1.25 -2.10 -2.80
N VAL A 158 -0.72 -2.55 -1.66
CA VAL A 158 -0.84 -1.84 -0.38
C VAL A 158 -0.20 -0.47 -0.47
N GLN A 159 1.04 -0.38 -0.99
CA GLN A 159 1.75 0.88 -1.11
C GLN A 159 1.06 1.84 -2.08
N SER A 160 0.47 1.34 -3.17
CA SER A 160 -0.29 2.19 -4.10
C SER A 160 -1.53 2.76 -3.43
N VAL A 161 -2.28 1.92 -2.70
CA VAL A 161 -3.46 2.39 -1.96
C VAL A 161 -3.06 3.41 -0.91
N ASP A 162 -2.07 3.10 -0.07
CA ASP A 162 -1.61 3.98 1.00
C ASP A 162 -1.08 5.31 0.46
N ALA A 163 -0.23 5.29 -0.57
CA ALA A 163 0.32 6.50 -1.18
C ALA A 163 -0.75 7.36 -1.85
N LEU A 164 -1.66 6.77 -2.65
CA LEU A 164 -2.74 7.51 -3.28
C LEU A 164 -3.69 8.09 -2.25
N TRP A 165 -4.02 7.31 -1.22
CA TRP A 165 -4.89 7.73 -0.13
C TRP A 165 -4.29 8.91 0.64
N HIS A 166 -3.02 8.79 1.05
CA HIS A 166 -2.27 9.83 1.73
C HIS A 166 -2.22 11.12 0.91
N VAL A 167 -1.84 11.03 -0.37
CA VAL A 167 -1.77 12.18 -1.28
C VAL A 167 -3.14 12.85 -1.43
N LEU A 168 -4.22 12.08 -1.61
CA LEU A 168 -5.56 12.64 -1.78
C LEU A 168 -6.03 13.38 -0.54
N ILE A 169 -5.90 12.77 0.63
CA ILE A 169 -6.28 13.39 1.90
C ILE A 169 -5.50 14.67 2.11
N TYR A 170 -4.17 14.61 2.06
CA TYR A 170 -3.34 15.78 2.35
C TYR A 170 -3.58 16.90 1.34
N ALA A 171 -3.76 16.57 0.06
CA ALA A 171 -4.10 17.56 -0.96
C ALA A 171 -5.46 18.21 -0.71
N ILE A 172 -6.49 17.43 -0.37
CA ILE A 172 -7.84 17.95 -0.07
C ILE A 172 -7.81 18.79 1.20
N SER A 173 -7.18 18.31 2.27
CA SER A 173 -7.06 19.02 3.55
C SER A 173 -6.33 20.34 3.40
N ALA A 174 -5.19 20.36 2.70
CA ALA A 174 -4.47 21.59 2.41
C ALA A 174 -5.32 22.55 1.57
N MET A 175 -6.06 22.04 0.60
CA MET A 175 -6.94 22.87 -0.24
C MET A 175 -8.08 23.49 0.57
N VAL A 176 -8.70 22.75 1.50
CA VAL A 176 -9.74 23.27 2.40
C VAL A 176 -9.17 24.33 3.35
N LEU A 177 -8.04 24.06 4.00
CA LEU A 177 -7.39 25.01 4.91
C LEU A 177 -7.01 26.32 4.20
N PHE A 178 -6.49 26.24 2.97
CA PHE A 178 -6.20 27.45 2.20
C PHE A 178 -7.46 28.15 1.70
N ALA A 179 -8.52 27.43 1.36
CA ALA A 179 -9.79 28.04 0.97
C ALA A 179 -10.43 28.83 2.12
N GLU A 180 -10.31 28.36 3.38
CA GLU A 180 -10.74 29.08 4.58
C GLU A 180 -9.91 30.35 4.82
N ALA A 181 -8.61 30.32 4.51
CA ALA A 181 -7.71 31.46 4.71
C ALA A 181 -7.85 32.53 3.62
N ASP A 182 -7.66 32.17 2.35
CA ASP A 182 -7.88 33.04 1.17
C ASP A 182 -7.87 32.17 -0.11
N TRP A 183 -8.90 32.28 -0.94
CA TRP A 183 -9.00 31.56 -2.23
C TRP A 183 -7.79 31.77 -3.15
N ARG A 184 -7.08 32.90 -3.03
CA ARG A 184 -5.86 33.18 -3.81
C ARG A 184 -4.72 32.21 -3.49
N LEU A 185 -4.66 31.69 -2.26
CA LEU A 185 -3.66 30.70 -1.84
C LEU A 185 -3.89 29.33 -2.47
N MET A 186 -5.08 29.08 -3.03
CA MET A 186 -5.36 27.86 -3.79
C MET A 186 -4.65 27.85 -5.16
N ILE A 187 -4.36 29.01 -5.76
CA ILE A 187 -3.80 29.10 -7.12
C ILE A 187 -2.38 28.49 -7.18
N PRO A 188 -1.42 28.86 -6.30
CA PRO A 188 -0.11 28.22 -6.26
C PRO A 188 -0.19 26.72 -5.97
N LEU A 189 -1.04 26.31 -5.01
CA LEU A 189 -1.20 24.90 -4.65
C LEU A 189 -1.77 24.08 -5.81
N GLY A 190 -2.84 24.56 -6.46
CA GLY A 190 -3.46 23.90 -7.60
C GLY A 190 -2.50 23.78 -8.78
N THR A 191 -1.71 24.83 -9.04
CA THR A 191 -0.66 24.82 -10.07
C THR A 191 0.40 23.77 -9.75
N TRP A 192 0.82 23.68 -8.48
CA TRP A 192 1.78 22.67 -8.03
C TRP A 192 1.23 21.25 -8.16
N ILE A 193 -0.02 21.00 -7.75
CA ILE A 193 -0.69 19.70 -7.91
C ILE A 193 -0.77 19.32 -9.39
N ALA A 194 -1.15 20.26 -10.27
CA ALA A 194 -1.20 20.01 -11.71
C ALA A 194 0.18 19.66 -12.29
N ALA A 195 1.22 20.42 -11.92
CA ALA A 195 2.59 20.14 -12.33
C ALA A 195 3.09 18.78 -11.84
N PHE A 196 2.70 18.38 -10.62
CA PHE A 196 3.00 17.08 -10.05
C PHE A 196 2.31 15.94 -10.84
N ILE A 197 1.02 16.07 -11.16
CA ILE A 197 0.28 15.09 -11.97
C ILE A 197 0.90 14.96 -13.37
N LEU A 198 1.23 16.08 -14.02
CA LEU A 198 1.89 16.09 -15.34
C LEU A 198 3.25 15.38 -15.29
N SER A 199 4.02 15.61 -14.24
CA SER A 199 5.30 14.93 -14.00
C SER A 199 5.09 13.42 -13.85
N LEU A 200 4.10 12.99 -13.06
CA LEU A 200 3.76 11.57 -12.92
C LEU A 200 3.38 10.95 -14.28
N MET A 201 2.50 11.60 -15.05
CA MET A 201 2.10 11.11 -16.38
C MET A 201 3.28 10.97 -17.33
N TYR A 202 4.30 11.82 -17.21
CA TYR A 202 5.50 11.77 -18.04
C TYR A 202 6.52 10.73 -17.57
N PHE A 203 6.77 10.62 -16.25
CA PHE A 203 7.82 9.77 -15.70
C PHE A 203 7.36 8.32 -15.45
N VAL A 204 6.14 8.09 -14.97
CA VAL A 204 5.61 6.75 -14.67
C VAL A 204 5.70 5.78 -15.87
N PRO A 205 5.25 6.12 -17.10
CA PRO A 205 5.33 5.18 -18.23
C PRO A 205 6.78 4.90 -18.65
N ARG A 206 7.68 5.88 -18.55
CA ARG A 206 9.11 5.70 -18.88
C ARG A 206 9.81 4.81 -17.88
N VAL A 207 9.53 5.00 -16.58
CA VAL A 207 10.06 4.15 -15.52
C VAL A 207 9.54 2.72 -15.67
N LYS A 208 8.25 2.55 -16.01
CA LYS A 208 7.68 1.23 -16.27
C LYS A 208 8.40 0.50 -17.40
N GLN A 209 8.64 1.15 -18.54
CA GLN A 209 9.37 0.53 -19.67
C GLN A 209 10.78 0.10 -19.27
N ARG A 210 11.54 1.00 -18.64
CA ARG A 210 12.92 0.70 -18.20
C ARG A 210 12.99 -0.40 -17.13
N SER A 211 11.96 -0.49 -16.27
CA SER A 211 11.87 -1.54 -15.26
C SER A 211 11.70 -2.93 -15.88
N VAL A 212 10.93 -3.05 -16.97
CA VAL A 212 10.79 -4.30 -17.73
C VAL A 212 12.14 -4.71 -18.33
N ASP A 213 12.81 -3.80 -19.03
CA ASP A 213 14.13 -4.08 -19.65
C ASP A 213 15.16 -4.51 -18.60
N SER A 214 15.17 -3.83 -17.44
CA SER A 214 16.05 -4.17 -16.33
C SER A 214 15.74 -5.55 -15.73
N SER A 215 14.46 -5.93 -15.63
CA SER A 215 14.04 -7.24 -15.11
C SER A 215 14.50 -8.37 -16.05
N ASP A 216 14.33 -8.17 -17.36
CA ASP A 216 14.77 -9.14 -18.39
C ASP A 216 16.29 -9.29 -18.42
N ALA A 217 17.03 -8.19 -18.30
CA ALA A 217 18.49 -8.22 -18.18
C ALA A 217 18.94 -8.99 -16.93
N ARG A 218 18.31 -8.74 -15.77
CA ARG A 218 18.62 -9.42 -14.51
C ARG A 218 18.30 -10.92 -14.57
N SER A 219 17.20 -11.30 -15.21
CA SER A 219 16.83 -12.71 -15.42
C SER A 219 17.86 -13.45 -16.29
N ARG A 220 18.34 -12.83 -17.38
CA ARG A 220 19.40 -13.39 -18.22
C ARG A 220 20.72 -13.54 -17.48
N LEU A 221 21.11 -12.53 -16.70
CA LEU A 221 22.32 -12.60 -15.87
C LEU A 221 22.24 -13.75 -14.87
N MET A 222 21.13 -13.88 -14.13
CA MET A 222 20.96 -14.98 -13.19
C MET A 222 20.95 -16.34 -13.86
N GLY A 223 20.34 -16.47 -15.05
CA GLY A 223 20.43 -17.70 -15.84
C GLY A 223 21.88 -18.12 -16.09
N ARG A 224 22.70 -17.20 -16.59
CA ARG A 224 24.13 -17.47 -16.84
C ARG A 224 24.93 -17.81 -15.58
N ILE A 225 24.64 -17.15 -14.45
CA ILE A 225 25.31 -17.44 -13.18
C ILE A 225 24.97 -18.85 -12.71
N VAL A 226 23.70 -19.23 -12.75
CA VAL A 226 23.25 -20.59 -12.38
C VAL A 226 23.89 -21.63 -13.29
N ASP A 227 23.90 -21.41 -14.61
CA ASP A 227 24.55 -22.31 -15.58
C ASP A 227 26.05 -22.50 -15.28
N GLY A 228 26.73 -21.42 -14.86
CA GLY A 228 28.13 -21.46 -14.43
C GLY A 228 28.36 -22.29 -13.16
N TYR A 229 27.46 -22.19 -12.18
CA TYR A 229 27.52 -23.02 -10.97
C TYR A 229 27.18 -24.49 -11.24
N THR A 230 26.21 -24.78 -12.10
CA THR A 230 25.84 -26.14 -12.47
C THR A 230 26.97 -26.85 -13.22
N ASN A 231 27.74 -26.12 -14.04
CA ASN A 231 28.87 -26.65 -14.81
C ASN A 231 30.24 -26.30 -14.22
N ILE A 232 30.33 -26.08 -12.90
CA ILE A 232 31.56 -25.62 -12.25
C ILE A 232 32.73 -26.59 -12.43
N THR A 233 32.45 -27.88 -12.55
CA THR A 233 33.47 -28.93 -12.73
C THR A 233 34.19 -28.75 -14.07
N THR A 234 33.45 -28.50 -15.15
CA THR A 234 34.01 -28.22 -16.47
C THR A 234 34.75 -26.89 -16.48
N LEU A 235 34.20 -25.87 -15.83
CA LEU A 235 34.83 -24.54 -15.73
C LEU A 235 36.15 -24.52 -14.96
N LYS A 236 36.37 -25.46 -14.04
CA LYS A 236 37.64 -25.60 -13.28
C LYS A 236 38.66 -26.52 -13.93
N LEU A 237 38.25 -27.28 -14.95
CA LEU A 237 39.15 -28.18 -15.71
C LEU A 237 39.90 -27.44 -16.83
N PHE A 238 39.43 -26.26 -17.23
CA PHE A 238 40.07 -25.34 -18.16
C PHE A 238 40.52 -24.07 -17.43
#